data_AF-G2G638-F1
#
_entry.id   AF-G2G638-F1
#
_cell.length_a   1.000
_cell.length_b   1.000
_cell.length_c   1.000
_cell.angle_alpha   90.00
_cell.angle_beta   90.00
_cell.angle_gamma   90.00
#
_symmetry.space_group_name_H-M   'P 1'
#
loop_
_entity.id
_entity.type
_entity.pdbx_description
1 polymer ?
#
loop_
_entity_poly.entity_id
_entity_poly.type
_entity_poly.pdbx_seq_one_letter_code
_entity_poly.pdbx_strand_id
1 'polypeptide(L)'
;MTATHVKGVAVVADEPAQSPISRPGVNVVFDQIRHLLLADESEWYGCVHCDYVSQNPNSIRPHLKAHKPKPAPEVRKPHKPSGPVGRTGTAPANRSEPATRRRQPSKPAPPPTRDLGSLNLGELVERAQLTEQMRAQRDAARREAADAQALANDWKSRADDWRLRFEGMKARMEKAEGTLSRIRAMVK
;
A
#
# COMPACT_ATOMS: atom_id res chain seq x y z
N MET A 1 12.25 14.53 -22.84
CA MET A 1 11.77 14.08 -24.16
C MET A 1 10.65 13.11 -23.88
N THR A 2 9.46 13.28 -24.47
CA THR A 2 8.35 12.34 -24.31
C THR A 2 8.38 11.34 -25.47
N ALA A 3 8.19 10.06 -25.16
CA ALA A 3 8.29 8.99 -26.13
C ALA A 3 7.14 9.11 -27.15
N THR A 4 7.48 9.26 -28.42
CA THR A 4 6.49 9.33 -29.53
C THR A 4 5.95 7.95 -29.91
N HIS A 5 6.69 6.89 -29.60
CA HIS A 5 6.30 5.50 -29.82
C HIS A 5 6.66 4.66 -28.59
N VAL A 6 5.72 3.82 -28.17
CA VAL A 6 5.90 2.86 -27.07
C VAL A 6 5.78 1.48 -27.68
N LYS A 7 6.88 0.71 -27.71
CA LYS A 7 6.94 -0.65 -28.31
C LYS A 7 6.44 -0.73 -29.77
N GLY A 8 6.65 0.33 -30.56
CA GLY A 8 6.21 0.40 -31.95
C GLY A 8 4.75 0.85 -32.15
N VAL A 9 4.03 1.16 -31.07
CA VAL A 9 2.68 1.75 -31.13
C VAL A 9 2.77 3.25 -30.92
N ALA A 10 2.07 4.02 -31.75
CA ALA A 10 2.04 5.48 -31.66
C ALA A 10 1.23 5.94 -30.44
N VAL A 11 1.72 6.99 -29.77
CA VAL A 11 1.02 7.64 -28.66
C VAL A 11 -0.03 8.61 -29.23
N VAL A 12 -1.28 8.45 -28.82
CA VAL A 12 -2.44 9.24 -29.24
C VAL A 12 -2.69 10.43 -28.32
N ALA A 13 -2.47 10.28 -27.01
CA ALA A 13 -2.56 11.38 -26.05
C ALA A 13 -1.40 11.37 -25.05
N ASP A 14 -0.87 12.56 -24.75
CA ASP A 14 0.18 12.81 -23.76
C ASP A 14 -0.34 13.84 -22.74
N GLU A 15 -0.82 13.36 -21.60
CA GLU A 15 -1.39 14.19 -20.53
C GLU A 15 -0.59 14.06 -19.22
N PRO A 16 -0.58 15.07 -18.34
CA PRO A 16 -0.01 14.90 -17.00
C PRO A 16 -0.72 13.81 -16.20
N ALA A 17 0.02 12.88 -15.60
CA ALA A 17 -0.59 11.80 -14.85
C ALA A 17 -1.28 12.31 -13.58
N GLN A 18 -2.52 11.88 -13.34
CA GLN A 18 -3.27 12.28 -12.14
C GLN A 18 -2.70 11.61 -10.88
N SER A 19 -2.64 12.38 -9.79
CA SER A 19 -2.24 11.85 -8.48
C SER A 19 -3.39 11.07 -7.84
N PRO A 20 -3.10 9.98 -7.11
CA PRO A 20 -4.08 9.30 -6.24
C PRO A 20 -4.71 10.20 -5.16
N ILE A 21 -4.14 11.39 -4.95
CA ILE A 21 -4.63 12.39 -3.98
C ILE A 21 -5.68 13.31 -4.62
N SER A 22 -5.88 13.24 -5.94
CA SER A 22 -6.89 14.04 -6.64
C SER A 22 -8.29 13.78 -6.08
N ARG A 23 -9.03 14.86 -5.85
CA ARG A 23 -10.40 14.83 -5.30
C ARG A 23 -11.30 15.73 -6.14
N PRO A 24 -12.64 15.55 -6.10
CA PRO A 24 -13.55 16.46 -6.77
C PRO A 24 -13.28 17.91 -6.31
N GLY A 25 -12.92 18.79 -7.26
CA GLY A 25 -12.56 20.19 -7.02
C GLY A 25 -11.07 20.50 -6.81
N VAL A 26 -10.20 19.49 -6.64
CA VAL A 26 -8.74 19.69 -6.55
C VAL A 26 -8.03 18.65 -7.42
N ASN A 27 -7.62 19.08 -8.62
CA ASN A 27 -6.81 18.27 -9.52
C ASN A 27 -5.33 18.39 -9.14
N VAL A 28 -4.75 17.31 -8.61
CA VAL A 28 -3.32 17.24 -8.30
C VAL A 28 -2.69 16.32 -9.33
N VAL A 29 -1.89 16.88 -10.24
CA VAL A 29 -1.14 16.10 -11.23
C VAL A 29 0.28 15.83 -10.76
N PHE A 30 0.91 14.80 -11.29
CA PHE A 30 2.34 14.56 -11.14
C PHE A 30 3.12 15.37 -12.18
N ASP A 31 3.93 16.32 -11.73
CA ASP A 31 4.71 17.18 -12.63
C ASP A 31 5.72 16.42 -13.52
N GLN A 32 6.22 15.29 -13.01
CA GLN A 32 7.31 14.52 -13.61
C GLN A 32 6.85 13.21 -14.28
N ILE A 33 5.55 12.90 -14.24
CA ILE A 33 4.99 11.65 -14.79
C ILE A 33 3.95 12.02 -15.85
N ARG A 34 4.10 11.46 -17.05
CA ARG A 34 3.15 11.61 -18.16
C ARG A 34 2.28 10.36 -18.25
N HIS A 35 1.01 10.55 -18.54
CA HIS A 35 0.06 9.51 -18.91
C HIS A 35 -0.01 9.49 -20.45
N LEU A 36 0.31 8.33 -21.02
CA LEU A 36 0.37 8.09 -22.44
C LEU A 36 -0.75 7.13 -22.81
N LEU A 37 -1.69 7.60 -23.62
CA LEU A 37 -2.72 6.76 -24.23
C LEU A 37 -2.22 6.34 -25.61
N LEU A 38 -2.08 5.04 -25.83
CA LEU A 38 -1.64 4.50 -27.12
C LEU A 38 -2.84 4.29 -28.07
N ALA A 39 -2.55 4.10 -29.36
CA ALA A 39 -3.57 3.81 -30.38
C ALA A 39 -4.31 2.46 -30.18
N ASP A 40 -3.75 1.57 -29.37
CA ASP A 40 -4.37 0.31 -28.96
C ASP A 40 -5.24 0.46 -27.70
N GLU A 41 -5.53 1.70 -27.29
CA GLU A 41 -6.24 2.07 -26.05
C GLU A 41 -5.53 1.63 -24.76
N SER A 42 -4.25 1.22 -24.84
CA SER A 42 -3.49 0.86 -23.65
C SER A 42 -2.93 2.08 -22.93
N GLU A 43 -3.03 2.06 -21.60
CA GLU A 43 -2.53 3.12 -20.72
C GLU A 43 -1.10 2.83 -20.30
N TRP A 44 -0.23 3.81 -20.53
CA TRP A 44 1.18 3.76 -20.15
C TRP A 44 1.57 5.03 -19.40
N TYR A 45 2.61 4.93 -18.58
CA TYR A 45 3.18 6.05 -17.86
C TYR A 45 4.60 6.30 -18.32
N GLY A 46 4.89 7.54 -18.68
CA GLY A 46 6.19 8.00 -19.18
C GLY A 46 6.90 8.94 -18.21
N CYS A 47 8.23 8.95 -18.29
CA CYS A 47 9.08 9.93 -17.62
C CYS A 47 9.23 11.20 -18.50
N VAL A 48 9.24 12.38 -17.88
CA VAL A 48 9.51 13.64 -18.63
C VAL A 48 10.99 13.77 -19.02
N HIS A 49 11.88 13.18 -18.23
CA HIS A 49 13.33 13.36 -18.35
C HIS A 49 13.98 12.41 -19.36
N CYS A 50 13.35 11.27 -19.67
CA CYS A 50 13.86 10.30 -20.65
C CYS A 50 12.74 9.39 -21.17
N ASP A 51 13.06 8.54 -22.14
CA ASP A 51 12.09 7.67 -22.82
C ASP A 51 11.70 6.41 -22.02
N TYR A 52 11.82 6.46 -20.69
CA TYR A 52 11.42 5.35 -19.83
C TYR A 52 9.90 5.33 -19.68
N VAL A 53 9.30 4.18 -20.00
CA VAL A 53 7.86 3.95 -20.00
C VAL A 53 7.49 2.66 -19.27
N SER A 54 6.39 2.66 -18.54
CA SER A 54 5.88 1.53 -17.76
C SER A 54 4.36 1.56 -17.69
N GLN A 55 3.70 0.40 -17.73
CA GLN A 55 2.25 0.28 -17.49
C GLN A 55 1.86 0.60 -16.05
N ASN A 56 2.77 0.39 -15.09
CA ASN A 56 2.50 0.68 -13.68
C ASN A 56 3.08 2.06 -13.31
N PRO A 57 2.27 3.01 -12.79
CA PRO A 57 2.74 4.35 -12.41
C PRO A 57 3.72 4.30 -11.23
N ASN A 58 3.63 3.28 -10.38
CA ASN A 58 4.52 3.12 -9.24
C ASN A 58 5.97 2.79 -9.64
N SER A 59 6.20 2.29 -10.86
CA SER A 59 7.55 2.02 -11.38
C SER A 59 8.28 3.28 -11.85
N ILE A 60 7.55 4.35 -12.17
CA ILE A 60 8.15 5.62 -12.61
C ILE A 60 8.78 6.37 -11.43
N ARG A 61 8.18 6.31 -10.23
CA ARG A 61 8.69 7.00 -9.02
C ARG A 61 10.12 6.61 -8.62
N PRO A 62 10.51 5.32 -8.55
CA PRO A 62 11.90 4.95 -8.28
C PRO A 62 12.82 5.33 -9.45
N HIS A 63 12.35 5.24 -10.70
CA HIS A 63 13.10 5.68 -11.87
C HIS A 63 13.46 7.19 -11.80
N LEU A 64 12.52 8.05 -11.40
CA LEU A 64 12.75 9.50 -11.23
C LEU A 64 13.86 9.82 -10.23
N LYS A 65 14.13 8.94 -9.26
CA LYS A 65 15.24 9.14 -8.31
C LYS A 65 16.60 9.02 -8.97
N ALA A 66 16.72 8.30 -10.09
CA ALA A 66 17.97 8.20 -10.85
C ALA A 66 18.31 9.51 -11.59
N HIS A 67 17.31 10.32 -11.92
CA HIS A 67 17.49 11.65 -12.51
C HIS A 67 17.82 12.72 -11.47
N LYS A 68 17.63 12.45 -10.17
CA LYS A 68 18.04 13.38 -9.14
C LYS A 68 19.56 13.41 -9.11
N PRO A 69 20.20 14.58 -9.36
CA PRO A 69 21.63 14.68 -9.21
C PRO A 69 21.97 14.30 -7.76
N LYS A 70 22.93 13.40 -7.58
CA LYS A 70 23.49 13.11 -6.27
C LYS A 70 23.98 14.46 -5.74
N PRO A 71 23.50 14.94 -4.57
CA PRO A 71 24.12 16.11 -3.97
C PRO A 71 25.61 15.79 -3.81
N ALA A 72 26.47 16.70 -4.30
CA ALA A 72 27.91 16.63 -4.08
C ALA A 72 28.17 16.26 -2.62
N PRO A 73 29.20 15.45 -2.29
CA PRO A 73 29.46 15.07 -0.91
C PRO A 73 29.58 16.34 -0.07
N GLU A 74 28.54 16.61 0.72
CA GLU A 74 28.53 17.71 1.65
C GLU A 74 29.67 17.42 2.63
N VAL A 75 30.71 18.24 2.58
CA VAL A 75 31.82 18.19 3.54
C VAL A 75 31.17 18.27 4.91
N ARG A 76 31.18 17.16 5.65
CA ARG A 76 30.63 17.09 7.00
C ARG A 76 31.32 18.17 7.82
N LYS A 77 30.59 19.22 8.18
CA LYS A 77 31.05 20.19 9.18
C LYS A 77 31.34 19.41 10.47
N PRO A 78 32.48 19.65 11.15
CA PRO A 78 32.81 18.90 12.35
C PRO A 78 31.73 19.11 13.43
N HIS A 79 31.24 18.01 13.96
CA HIS A 79 30.30 17.98 15.07
C HIS A 79 31.01 18.52 16.31
N LYS A 80 30.49 19.60 16.91
CA LYS A 80 31.00 20.14 18.17
C LYS A 80 30.73 19.10 19.27
N PRO A 81 31.74 18.58 19.98
CA PRO A 81 31.48 17.65 21.06
C PRO A 81 30.79 18.39 22.22
N SER A 82 29.56 17.96 22.53
CA SER A 82 28.90 18.23 23.80
C SER A 82 29.72 17.59 24.93
N GLY A 83 29.76 18.26 26.08
CA GLY A 83 30.74 18.06 27.16
C GLY A 83 30.71 16.71 27.88
N PRO A 84 31.56 16.54 28.91
CA PRO A 84 31.96 15.23 29.39
C PRO A 84 30.86 14.59 30.24
N VAL A 85 30.46 13.37 29.88
CA VAL A 85 29.68 12.48 30.74
C VAL A 85 30.69 11.57 31.46
N GLY A 86 30.91 11.86 32.75
CA GLY A 86 31.61 10.96 33.65
C GLY A 86 30.86 9.64 33.78
N ARG A 87 31.59 8.53 33.69
CA ARG A 87 31.03 7.18 33.77
C ARG A 87 31.88 6.37 34.74
N THR A 88 31.34 6.10 35.93
CA THR A 88 31.78 5.02 36.81
C THR A 88 30.57 4.17 37.17
N GLY A 89 30.74 2.85 37.20
CA GLY A 89 29.75 1.92 37.76
C GLY A 89 29.22 0.86 36.80
N THR A 90 29.99 -0.23 36.68
CA THR A 90 29.59 -1.65 36.76
C THR A 90 28.22 -2.13 36.22
N ALA A 91 28.28 -3.18 35.38
CA ALA A 91 27.19 -4.02 34.88
C ALA A 91 26.48 -4.80 36.03
N PRO A 92 25.26 -5.42 35.85
CA PRO A 92 24.99 -6.39 34.79
C PRO A 92 23.56 -6.42 34.17
N ALA A 93 23.50 -7.11 33.02
CA ALA A 93 22.40 -7.89 32.44
C ALA A 93 20.93 -7.49 32.72
N ASN A 94 20.30 -6.82 31.74
CA ASN A 94 18.94 -7.18 31.30
C ASN A 94 18.68 -6.61 29.90
N ARG A 95 18.46 -7.47 28.90
CA ARG A 95 18.16 -7.07 27.52
C ARG A 95 16.65 -7.09 27.33
N SER A 96 15.99 -6.00 27.71
CA SER A 96 14.60 -5.74 27.30
C SER A 96 14.61 -4.97 25.99
N GLU A 97 13.84 -5.47 25.04
CA GLU A 97 13.67 -4.96 23.67
C GLU A 97 13.28 -3.45 23.66
N PRO A 98 13.70 -2.67 22.64
CA PRO A 98 13.32 -1.27 22.54
C PRO A 98 11.83 -1.16 22.21
N ALA A 99 11.04 -0.74 23.19
CA ALA A 99 9.63 -0.44 23.03
C ALA A 99 9.42 0.56 21.87
N THR A 100 8.79 0.11 20.80
CA THR A 100 8.29 0.99 19.74
C THR A 100 7.37 2.01 20.37
N ARG A 101 7.77 3.29 20.32
CA ARG A 101 6.96 4.41 20.80
C ARG A 101 5.66 4.46 19.99
N ARG A 102 4.61 3.87 20.53
CA ARG A 102 3.25 3.90 19.97
C ARG A 102 2.83 5.36 19.87
N ARG A 103 2.80 5.89 18.64
CA ARG A 103 2.30 7.24 18.38
C ARG A 103 0.81 7.23 18.75
N GLN A 104 0.46 7.91 19.84
CA GLN A 104 -0.93 8.13 20.23
C GLN A 104 -1.63 8.85 19.05
N PRO A 105 -2.79 8.36 18.57
CA PRO A 105 -3.55 9.08 17.57
C PRO A 105 -3.98 10.43 18.17
N SER A 106 -3.63 11.52 17.49
CA SER A 106 -4.07 12.87 17.85
C SER A 106 -5.60 12.90 17.92
N LYS A 107 -6.13 13.43 19.03
CA LYS A 107 -7.56 13.63 19.26
C LYS A 107 -8.17 14.30 18.01
N PRO A 108 -9.23 13.74 17.39
CA PRO A 108 -9.83 14.33 16.21
C PRO A 108 -10.29 15.74 16.53
N ALA A 109 -10.06 16.67 15.60
CA ALA A 109 -10.50 18.05 15.74
C ALA A 109 -12.01 18.08 16.03
N PRO A 110 -12.48 18.98 16.92
CA PRO A 110 -13.90 19.13 17.16
C PRO A 110 -14.61 19.44 15.83
N PRO A 111 -15.79 18.85 15.59
CA PRO A 111 -16.53 19.12 14.37
C PRO A 111 -16.79 20.63 14.27
N PRO A 112 -16.73 21.22 13.06
CA PRO A 112 -16.99 22.65 12.91
C PRO A 112 -18.40 22.96 13.41
N THR A 113 -18.50 23.87 14.37
CA THR A 113 -19.77 24.43 14.84
C THR A 113 -20.40 25.19 13.68
N ARG A 114 -21.47 24.63 13.12
CA ARG A 114 -22.26 25.27 12.06
C ARG A 114 -23.40 26.05 12.71
N ASP A 115 -23.52 27.33 12.34
CA ASP A 115 -24.61 28.18 12.77
C ASP A 115 -25.91 27.74 12.10
N LEU A 116 -26.79 27.11 12.89
CA LEU A 116 -28.09 26.61 12.43
C LEU A 116 -29.15 27.72 12.34
N GLY A 117 -28.89 28.89 12.94
CA GLY A 117 -29.86 29.99 13.02
C GLY A 117 -30.08 30.76 11.72
N SER A 118 -29.21 30.56 10.73
CA SER A 118 -29.29 31.19 9.41
C SER A 118 -30.04 30.37 8.36
N LEU A 119 -30.45 29.14 8.70
CA LEU A 119 -31.04 28.19 7.75
C LEU A 119 -32.57 28.22 7.80
N ASN A 120 -33.19 28.07 6.64
CA ASN A 120 -34.64 27.87 6.57
C ASN A 120 -35.03 26.41 6.91
N LEU A 121 -36.32 26.18 7.20
CA LEU A 121 -36.81 24.86 7.59
C LEU A 121 -36.57 23.78 6.52
N GLY A 122 -36.68 24.13 5.24
CA GLY A 122 -36.43 23.21 4.13
C GLY A 122 -34.98 22.75 4.08
N GLU A 123 -34.03 23.69 4.20
CA GLU A 123 -32.59 23.40 4.23
C GLU A 123 -32.20 22.52 5.43
N LEU A 124 -32.86 22.67 6.57
CA LEU A 124 -32.64 21.83 7.74
C LEU A 124 -33.12 20.39 7.50
N VAL A 125 -34.29 20.21 6.88
CA VAL A 125 -34.84 18.90 6.53
C VAL A 125 -33.95 18.19 5.50
N GLU A 126 -33.52 18.89 4.45
CA GLU A 126 -32.61 18.33 3.43
C GLU A 126 -31.29 17.89 4.04
N ARG A 127 -30.71 18.67 4.96
CA ARG A 127 -29.48 18.29 5.67
C ARG A 127 -29.67 17.09 6.59
N ALA A 128 -30.82 16.99 7.26
CA ALA A 128 -31.15 15.83 8.08
C ALA A 128 -31.23 14.56 7.21
N GLN A 129 -31.96 14.63 6.10
CA GLN A 129 -32.08 13.53 5.13
C GLN A 129 -30.72 13.13 4.54
N LEU A 130 -29.88 14.10 4.15
CA LEU A 130 -28.54 13.82 3.66
C LEU A 130 -27.68 13.12 4.72
N THR A 131 -27.81 13.52 5.98
CA THR A 131 -27.09 12.88 7.09
C THR A 131 -27.54 11.44 7.29
N GLU A 132 -28.83 11.17 7.21
CA GLU A 132 -29.38 9.82 7.29
C GLU A 132 -28.95 8.96 6.10
N GLN A 133 -28.98 9.51 4.89
CA GLN A 133 -28.48 8.85 3.68
C GLN A 133 -27.00 8.47 3.81
N MET A 134 -26.15 9.40 4.27
CA MET A 134 -24.73 9.12 4.50
C MET A 134 -24.50 8.06 5.59
N ARG A 135 -25.33 8.03 6.64
CA ARG A 135 -25.28 6.97 7.66
C ARG A 135 -25.68 5.62 7.07
N ALA A 136 -26.75 5.57 6.28
CA ALA A 136 -27.21 4.37 5.60
C ALA A 136 -26.14 3.83 4.63
N GLN A 137 -25.52 4.69 3.82
CA GLN A 137 -24.42 4.31 2.93
C GLN A 137 -23.22 3.75 3.71
N ARG A 138 -22.83 4.39 4.81
CA ARG A 138 -21.75 3.90 5.66
C ARG A 138 -22.07 2.52 6.26
N ASP A 139 -23.30 2.33 6.73
CA ASP A 139 -23.70 1.08 7.38
C ASP A 139 -23.85 -0.05 6.34
N ALA A 140 -24.29 0.27 5.11
CA ALA A 140 -24.25 -0.65 3.98
C ALA A 140 -22.82 -1.06 3.64
N ALA A 141 -21.90 -0.10 3.47
CA ALA A 141 -20.50 -0.37 3.20
C ALA A 141 -19.83 -1.21 4.31
N ARG A 142 -20.22 -1.01 5.58
CA ARG A 142 -19.75 -1.84 6.69
C ARG A 142 -20.24 -3.28 6.61
N ARG A 143 -21.48 -3.51 6.17
CA ARG A 143 -22.02 -4.86 5.94
C ARG A 143 -21.30 -5.54 4.80
N GLU A 144 -21.14 -4.86 3.67
CA GLU A 144 -20.38 -5.37 2.52
C GLU A 144 -18.93 -5.74 2.91
N ALA A 145 -18.26 -4.91 3.71
CA ALA A 145 -16.93 -5.22 4.22
C ALA A 145 -16.91 -6.43 5.16
N ALA A 146 -17.94 -6.60 6.00
CA ALA A 146 -18.07 -7.75 6.88
C ALA A 146 -18.31 -9.05 6.08
N ASP A 147 -19.16 -8.99 5.06
CA ASP A 147 -19.45 -10.12 4.18
C ASP A 147 -18.20 -10.52 3.38
N ALA A 148 -17.47 -9.55 2.83
CA ALA A 148 -16.20 -9.79 2.15
C ALA A 148 -15.17 -10.45 3.09
N GLN A 149 -15.10 -10.01 4.35
CA GLN A 149 -14.21 -10.62 5.34
C GLN A 149 -14.63 -12.06 5.69
N ALA A 150 -15.93 -12.32 5.79
CA ALA A 150 -16.44 -13.67 6.02
C ALA A 150 -16.07 -14.62 4.88
N LEU A 151 -16.22 -14.17 3.63
CA LEU A 151 -15.79 -14.93 2.44
C LEU A 151 -14.28 -15.19 2.46
N ALA A 152 -13.46 -14.18 2.77
CA ALA A 152 -12.01 -14.35 2.87
C ALA A 152 -11.62 -15.37 3.94
N ASN A 153 -12.30 -15.37 5.08
CA ASN A 153 -12.07 -16.34 6.16
C ASN A 153 -12.50 -17.76 5.75
N ASP A 154 -13.61 -17.92 5.04
CA ASP A 154 -14.05 -19.21 4.49
C ASP A 154 -13.02 -19.77 3.50
N TRP A 155 -12.57 -18.97 2.54
CA TRP A 155 -11.50 -19.36 1.61
C TRP A 155 -10.22 -19.78 2.32
N LYS A 156 -9.82 -19.06 3.38
CA LYS A 156 -8.66 -19.41 4.18
C LYS A 156 -8.86 -20.76 4.90
N SER A 157 -10.02 -20.97 5.51
CA SER A 157 -10.35 -22.24 6.18
C SER A 157 -10.30 -23.41 5.19
N ARG A 158 -10.82 -23.24 3.97
CA ARG A 158 -10.72 -24.24 2.91
C ARG A 158 -9.26 -24.50 2.52
N ALA A 159 -8.45 -23.46 2.34
CA ALA A 159 -7.05 -23.61 2.01
C ALA A 159 -6.26 -24.38 3.10
N ASP A 160 -6.57 -24.13 4.37
CA ASP A 160 -5.98 -24.84 5.50
C ASP A 160 -6.45 -26.31 5.56
N ASP A 161 -7.73 -26.61 5.30
CA ASP A 161 -8.23 -27.99 5.18
C ASP A 161 -7.51 -28.76 4.05
N TRP A 162 -7.39 -28.14 2.88
CA TRP A 162 -6.64 -28.72 1.76
C TRP A 162 -5.18 -29.00 2.12
N ARG A 163 -4.52 -28.09 2.84
CA ARG A 163 -3.13 -28.29 3.30
C ARG A 163 -3.02 -29.51 4.22
N LEU A 164 -3.91 -29.62 5.22
CA LEU A 164 -3.93 -30.74 6.15
C LEU A 164 -4.17 -32.08 5.44
N ARG A 165 -5.09 -32.11 4.46
CA ARG A 165 -5.32 -33.31 3.64
C ARG A 165 -4.08 -33.70 2.85
N PHE A 166 -3.40 -32.72 2.26
CA PHE A 166 -2.20 -32.96 1.48
C PHE A 166 -1.04 -33.49 2.34
N GLU A 167 -0.83 -32.90 3.52
CA GLU A 167 0.14 -33.38 4.50
C GLU A 167 -0.18 -34.81 4.96
N GLY A 168 -1.46 -35.11 5.22
CA GLY A 168 -1.91 -36.45 5.55
C GLY A 168 -1.71 -37.46 4.41
N MET A 169 -1.86 -37.05 3.16
CA MET A 169 -1.57 -37.90 1.99
C MET A 169 -0.08 -38.17 1.86
N LYS A 170 0.76 -37.14 2.01
CA LYS A 170 2.21 -37.25 1.97
C LYS A 170 2.73 -38.22 3.03
N ALA A 171 2.23 -38.13 4.27
CA ALA A 171 2.61 -39.04 5.34
C ALA A 171 2.22 -40.50 5.06
N ARG A 172 1.10 -40.74 4.35
CA ARG A 172 0.72 -42.10 3.91
C ARG A 172 1.66 -42.63 2.84
N MET A 173 2.04 -41.79 1.87
CA MET A 173 2.99 -42.17 0.82
C MET A 173 4.35 -42.51 1.40
N GLU A 174 4.87 -41.70 2.33
CA GLU A 174 6.15 -41.97 3.01
C GLU A 174 6.12 -43.30 3.79
N LYS A 175 5.01 -43.60 4.48
CA LYS A 175 4.81 -44.90 5.12
C LYS A 175 4.81 -46.05 4.12
N ALA A 176 4.16 -45.88 2.97
CA ALA A 176 4.11 -46.89 1.91
C ALA A 176 5.49 -47.11 1.26
N GLU A 177 6.26 -46.06 1.03
CA GLU A 177 7.65 -46.18 0.56
C GLU A 177 8.52 -46.89 1.60
N GLY A 178 8.34 -46.60 2.89
CA GLY A 178 9.02 -47.28 3.97
C GLY A 178 8.66 -48.77 4.10
N THR A 179 7.42 -49.18 3.82
CA THR A 179 7.04 -50.60 3.79
C THR A 179 7.58 -51.30 2.55
N LEU A 180 7.50 -50.68 1.38
CA LEU A 180 8.09 -51.22 0.14
C LEU A 180 9.61 -51.40 0.27
N SER A 181 10.29 -50.44 0.90
CA SER A 181 11.74 -50.51 1.15
C SER A 181 12.09 -51.69 2.07
N ARG A 182 11.29 -51.94 3.12
CA ARG A 182 11.47 -53.12 4.00
C ARG A 182 11.25 -54.43 3.27
N ILE A 183 10.19 -54.54 2.47
CA ILE A 183 9.93 -55.74 1.67
C ILE A 183 11.09 -55.99 0.70
N ARG A 184 11.58 -54.94 0.03
CA ARG A 184 12.72 -55.04 -0.88
C ARG A 184 14.01 -55.50 -0.19
N ALA A 185 14.22 -55.11 1.06
CA ALA A 185 15.37 -55.54 1.85
C ALA A 185 15.29 -57.02 2.28
N MET A 186 14.09 -57.58 2.43
CA MET A 186 13.88 -58.99 2.78
C MET A 186 14.04 -59.96 1.58
N VAL A 187 13.96 -59.45 0.35
CA VAL A 187 14.06 -60.25 -0.88
C VAL A 187 15.49 -60.25 -1.46
N LYS A 188 16.43 -59.50 -0.85
CA LYS A 188 17.87 -59.55 -1.14
C LYS A 188 18.59 -60.45 -0.16
#